data_AF-A0A1I3R0W5-F1
#
_entry.id   AF-A0A1I3R0W5-F1
#
_cell.length_a   1.000
_cell.length_b   1.000
_cell.length_c   1.000
_cell.angle_alpha   90.00
_cell.angle_beta   90.00
_cell.angle_gamma   90.00
#
_symmetry.space_group_name_H-M   'P 1'
#
loop_
_entity.id
_entity.type
_entity.pdbx_description
1 polymer ?
#
loop_
_entity_poly.entity_id
_entity_poly.type
_entity_poly.pdbx_seq_one_letter_code
_entity_poly.pdbx_strand_id
1 'polypeptide(L)'
;MTIKKLIWWVFSTLLIGCILGFALGMMLHIFPFKQWSMLLLTGTTCASVALLGFFAYLIFNWLGAGFVRNPRTFQWVQVVLIILTVGNLVYLFATKFMGWNLFFHLLAPLLIIAVAILVAWLKAKWTNVKAFVPSLFFMIVATVIESLPWIKPKTGNVTLSSIFYTVVILLSCNAWQILNLHKWVKRPEKGAKSKQEKPAKHIEKAVTSSPQKKKNKKKKKKKK
;
A
#
# COMPACT_ATOMS: atom_id res chain seq x y z
N MET A 1 1.63 1.72 -14.41
CA MET A 1 2.15 2.99 -13.84
C MET A 1 3.07 3.61 -14.87
N THR A 2 3.01 4.92 -15.11
CA THR A 2 4.02 5.60 -15.94
C THR A 2 5.20 6.01 -15.06
N ILE A 3 6.42 6.05 -15.62
CA ILE A 3 7.64 6.43 -14.87
C ILE A 3 7.46 7.81 -14.19
N LYS A 4 6.85 8.77 -14.88
CA LYS A 4 6.56 10.11 -14.32
C LYS A 4 5.73 10.06 -13.04
N LYS A 5 4.72 9.18 -12.97
CA LYS A 5 3.87 9.00 -11.79
C LYS A 5 4.62 8.36 -10.62
N LEU A 6 5.51 7.41 -10.92
CA LEU A 6 6.37 6.79 -9.90
C LEU A 6 7.31 7.82 -9.29
N ILE A 7 8.02 8.57 -10.13
CA ILE A 7 8.93 9.62 -9.69
C ILE A 7 8.18 10.64 -8.82
N TRP A 8 7.05 11.15 -9.29
CA TRP A 8 6.25 12.11 -8.53
C TRP A 8 5.81 11.56 -7.16
N TRP A 9 5.39 10.30 -7.11
CA TRP A 9 4.98 9.66 -5.85
C TRP A 9 6.14 9.50 -4.86
N VAL A 10 7.33 9.11 -5.34
CA VAL A 10 8.56 9.06 -4.52
C VAL A 10 8.89 10.44 -3.96
N PHE A 11 8.93 11.47 -4.81
CA PHE A 11 9.22 12.85 -4.38
C PHE A 11 8.16 13.39 -3.41
N SER A 12 6.88 13.07 -3.61
CA SER A 12 5.82 13.48 -2.66
C SER A 12 6.05 12.92 -1.26
N THR A 13 6.58 11.69 -1.16
CA THR A 13 6.88 11.06 0.13
C THR A 13 8.10 11.71 0.79
N LEU A 14 9.15 12.00 0.01
CA LEU A 14 10.31 12.75 0.49
C LEU A 14 9.91 14.13 1.02
N LEU A 15 9.02 14.83 0.30
CA LEU A 15 8.53 16.13 0.71
C LEU A 15 7.74 16.07 2.02
N ILE A 16 6.88 15.06 2.20
CA ILE A 16 6.14 14.84 3.45
C ILE A 16 7.10 14.62 4.62
N GLY A 17 8.10 13.76 4.45
CA GLY A 17 9.10 13.54 5.51
C GLY A 17 9.91 14.78 5.82
N CYS A 18 10.30 15.55 4.80
CA CYS A 18 11.02 16.81 4.95
C CYS A 18 10.19 17.84 5.74
N ILE A 19 8.93 18.06 5.36
CA ILE A 19 8.02 19.00 6.04
C ILE A 19 7.76 18.55 7.48
N LEU A 20 7.46 17.28 7.72
CA LEU A 20 7.21 16.76 9.06
C LEU A 20 8.45 16.80 9.95
N GLY A 21 9.61 16.43 9.39
CA GLY A 21 10.89 16.52 10.08
C GLY A 21 11.20 17.95 10.51
N PHE A 22 10.96 18.92 9.65
CA PHE A 22 11.10 20.33 9.98
C PHE A 22 10.08 20.78 11.04
N ALA A 23 8.79 20.54 10.82
CA ALA A 23 7.71 21.01 11.69
C ALA A 23 7.81 20.44 13.11
N LEU A 24 7.97 19.12 13.24
CA LEU A 24 8.12 18.48 14.54
C LEU A 24 9.47 18.81 15.19
N GLY A 25 10.52 19.01 14.37
CA GLY A 25 11.85 19.40 14.84
C GLY A 25 11.84 20.79 15.48
N MET A 26 11.19 21.75 14.84
CA MET A 26 10.99 23.12 15.33
C MET A 26 10.11 23.15 16.59
N MET A 27 9.12 22.27 16.70
CA MET A 27 8.28 22.15 17.89
C MET A 27 9.08 21.67 19.11
N LEU A 28 10.03 20.75 18.91
CA LEU A 28 10.86 20.19 19.99
C LEU A 28 12.05 21.08 20.35
N HIS A 29 12.63 21.78 19.37
CA HIS A 29 13.79 22.64 19.55
C HIS A 29 13.36 24.08 19.25
N ILE A 30 12.92 24.79 20.29
CA ILE A 30 12.48 26.19 20.23
C ILE A 30 13.71 27.10 20.05
N PHE A 31 14.38 27.04 18.89
CA PHE A 31 15.59 27.80 18.49
C PHE A 31 16.93 27.18 18.95
N PRO A 32 18.00 27.20 18.11
CA PRO A 32 18.35 28.21 17.08
C PRO A 32 18.19 27.77 15.61
N PHE A 33 17.98 28.76 14.73
CA PHE A 33 17.87 28.59 13.27
C PHE A 33 19.02 27.75 12.69
N LYS A 34 20.24 27.82 13.25
CA LYS A 34 21.46 27.15 12.75
C LYS A 34 21.33 25.64 12.47
N GLN A 35 20.36 24.94 13.06
CA GLN A 35 20.16 23.49 12.91
C GLN A 35 19.04 23.09 11.93
N TRP A 36 18.44 24.06 11.20
CA TRP A 36 17.35 23.81 10.25
C TRP A 36 17.70 22.74 9.20
N SER A 37 18.96 22.72 8.73
CA SER A 37 19.45 21.75 7.75
C SER A 37 19.45 20.32 8.28
N MET A 38 19.76 20.12 9.55
CA MET A 38 19.76 18.80 10.21
C MET A 38 18.34 18.26 10.39
N LEU A 39 17.37 19.14 10.67
CA LEU A 39 15.97 18.78 10.79
C LEU A 39 15.39 18.30 9.44
N LEU A 40 15.68 19.04 8.37
CA LEU A 40 15.29 18.66 7.00
C LEU A 40 15.97 17.35 6.58
N LEU A 41 17.27 17.20 6.89
CA LEU A 41 18.02 16.00 6.58
C LEU A 41 17.46 14.78 7.32
N THR A 42 17.10 14.94 8.60
CA THR A 42 16.50 13.86 9.40
C THR A 42 15.17 13.42 8.81
N GLY A 43 14.28 14.37 8.50
CA GLY A 43 12.99 14.08 7.85
C GLY A 43 13.14 13.39 6.51
N THR A 44 14.06 13.86 5.67
CA THR A 44 14.34 13.28 4.35
C THR A 44 14.96 11.89 4.46
N THR A 45 15.84 11.66 5.44
CA THR A 45 16.43 10.35 5.73
C THR A 45 15.36 9.36 6.16
N CYS A 46 14.47 9.76 7.07
CA CYS A 46 13.34 8.92 7.49
C CYS A 46 12.43 8.58 6.31
N ALA A 47 12.10 9.55 5.44
CA ALA A 47 11.33 9.27 4.23
C ALA A 47 12.05 8.33 3.26
N SER A 48 13.37 8.44 3.13
CA SER A 48 14.18 7.54 2.29
C SER A 48 14.18 6.12 2.83
N VAL A 49 14.28 5.96 4.16
CA VAL A 49 14.17 4.66 4.84
C VAL A 49 12.76 4.07 4.65
N ALA A 50 11.70 4.87 4.80
CA ALA A 50 10.32 4.46 4.52
C ALA A 50 10.11 4.04 3.05
N LEU A 51 10.75 4.73 2.09
CA LEU A 51 10.72 4.33 0.67
C LEU A 51 11.34 2.96 0.46
N LEU A 52 12.52 2.74 1.04
CA LEU A 52 13.20 1.44 0.98
C LEU A 52 12.34 0.34 1.59
N GLY A 53 11.79 0.56 2.79
CA GLY A 53 10.93 -0.39 3.47
C GLY A 53 9.65 -0.70 2.70
N PHE A 54 9.03 0.29 2.07
CA PHE A 54 7.87 0.08 1.21
C PHE A 54 8.20 -0.75 -0.04
N PHE A 55 9.32 -0.48 -0.72
CA PHE A 55 9.71 -1.30 -1.87
C PHE A 55 10.03 -2.74 -1.45
N ALA A 56 10.73 -2.92 -0.33
CA ALA A 56 10.97 -4.25 0.25
C ALA A 56 9.65 -4.97 0.53
N TYR A 57 8.65 -4.28 1.10
CA TYR A 57 7.31 -4.84 1.31
C TYR A 57 6.62 -5.23 0.01
N LEU A 58 6.69 -4.41 -1.05
CA LEU A 58 6.08 -4.77 -2.34
C LEU A 58 6.69 -6.05 -2.91
N ILE A 59 8.02 -6.19 -2.84
CA ILE A 59 8.72 -7.39 -3.29
C ILE A 59 8.33 -8.58 -2.40
N PHE A 60 8.34 -8.42 -1.08
CA PHE A 60 7.92 -9.45 -0.13
C PHE A 60 6.49 -9.94 -0.37
N ASN A 61 5.54 -9.02 -0.55
CA ASN A 61 4.14 -9.35 -0.77
C ASN A 61 3.92 -10.00 -2.15
N TRP A 62 4.68 -9.57 -3.17
CA TRP A 62 4.65 -10.20 -4.49
C TRP A 62 5.24 -11.61 -4.47
N LEU A 63 6.43 -11.80 -3.89
CA LEU A 63 7.08 -13.10 -3.75
C LEU A 63 6.23 -14.05 -2.90
N GLY A 64 5.75 -13.59 -1.75
CA GLY A 64 4.96 -14.40 -0.83
C GLY A 64 3.64 -14.88 -1.44
N ALA A 65 2.94 -14.03 -2.18
CA ALA A 65 1.75 -14.43 -2.94
C ALA A 65 2.07 -15.38 -4.11
N GLY A 66 3.29 -15.30 -4.67
CA GLY A 66 3.76 -16.22 -5.71
C GLY A 66 4.15 -17.61 -5.18
N PHE A 67 4.78 -17.68 -4.00
CA PHE A 67 5.18 -18.95 -3.37
C PHE A 67 4.03 -19.67 -2.68
N VAL A 68 3.13 -18.94 -2.01
CA VAL A 68 2.02 -19.52 -1.26
C VAL A 68 0.76 -19.54 -2.12
N ARG A 69 0.44 -20.73 -2.66
CA ARG A 69 -0.70 -20.92 -3.59
C ARG A 69 -2.07 -20.57 -2.96
N ASN A 70 -2.21 -20.71 -1.64
CA ASN A 70 -3.45 -20.37 -0.94
C ASN A 70 -3.39 -18.95 -0.32
N PRO A 71 -4.20 -17.98 -0.79
CA PRO A 71 -4.16 -16.61 -0.30
C PRO A 71 -4.51 -16.48 1.18
N ARG A 72 -5.35 -17.37 1.73
CA ARG A 72 -5.68 -17.37 3.16
C ARG A 72 -4.48 -17.76 4.02
N THR A 73 -3.72 -18.77 3.60
CA THR A 73 -2.50 -19.20 4.30
C THR A 73 -1.48 -18.06 4.34
N PHE A 74 -1.32 -17.33 3.23
CA PHE A 74 -0.40 -16.18 3.22
C PHE A 74 -0.84 -15.05 4.15
N GLN A 75 -2.14 -14.77 4.25
CA GLN A 75 -2.68 -13.82 5.24
C GLN A 75 -2.38 -14.26 6.67
N TRP A 76 -2.51 -15.56 6.98
CA TRP A 76 -2.13 -16.09 8.30
C TRP A 76 -0.65 -15.89 8.61
N VAL A 77 0.25 -16.11 7.65
CA VAL A 77 1.68 -15.83 7.83
C VAL A 77 1.90 -14.35 8.18
N GLN A 78 1.24 -13.43 7.49
CA GLN A 78 1.33 -11.99 7.80
C GLN A 78 0.84 -11.69 9.23
N VAL A 79 -0.27 -12.29 9.66
CA VAL A 79 -0.80 -12.11 11.03
C VAL A 79 0.19 -12.63 12.08
N VAL A 80 0.78 -13.80 11.88
CA VAL A 80 1.79 -14.37 12.80
C VAL A 80 3.00 -13.44 12.89
N LEU A 81 3.48 -12.93 11.77
CA LEU A 81 4.60 -11.99 11.74
C LEU A 81 4.28 -10.65 12.41
N ILE A 82 3.03 -10.15 12.28
CA ILE A 82 2.57 -8.98 13.03
C ILE A 82 2.66 -9.24 14.53
N ILE A 83 2.10 -10.35 15.01
CA ILE A 83 2.09 -10.71 16.44
C ILE A 83 3.53 -10.82 16.95
N LEU A 84 4.39 -11.53 16.22
CA LEU A 84 5.80 -11.67 16.57
C LEU A 84 6.49 -10.31 16.65
N THR A 85 6.26 -9.43 15.67
CA THR A 85 6.89 -8.11 15.62
C THR A 85 6.40 -7.20 16.75
N VAL A 86 5.10 -7.19 17.04
CA VAL A 86 4.52 -6.43 18.16
C VAL A 86 5.05 -6.94 19.49
N GLY A 87 5.10 -8.26 19.71
CA GLY A 87 5.66 -8.86 20.91
C GLY A 87 7.13 -8.47 21.11
N ASN A 88 7.93 -8.54 20.04
CA ASN A 88 9.34 -8.10 20.07
C ASN A 88 9.48 -6.61 20.33
N LEU A 89 8.61 -5.76 19.77
CA LEU A 89 8.61 -4.33 20.01
C LEU A 89 8.29 -4.01 21.47
N VAL A 90 7.27 -4.65 22.06
CA VAL A 90 6.92 -4.44 23.46
C VAL A 90 8.06 -4.94 24.37
N TYR A 91 8.61 -6.12 24.10
CA TYR A 91 9.77 -6.66 24.81
C TYR A 91 10.99 -5.72 24.73
N LEU A 92 11.24 -5.16 23.54
CA LEU A 92 12.32 -4.22 23.30
C LEU A 92 12.21 -2.98 24.17
N PHE A 93 11.01 -2.41 24.29
CA PHE A 93 10.78 -1.24 25.14
C PHE A 93 10.79 -1.60 26.63
N ALA A 94 10.22 -2.74 27.00
CA ALA A 94 10.20 -3.20 28.40
C ALA A 94 11.62 -3.46 28.94
N THR A 95 12.49 -4.08 28.14
CA THR A 95 13.88 -4.35 28.55
C THR A 95 14.74 -3.10 28.53
N LYS A 96 14.56 -2.21 27.55
CA LYS A 96 15.39 -1.00 27.41
C LYS A 96 15.11 0.03 28.50
N PHE A 97 13.88 0.13 28.99
CA PHE A 97 13.45 1.15 29.95
C PHE A 97 13.04 0.58 31.30
N MET A 98 13.60 -0.59 31.66
CA MET A 98 13.32 -1.27 32.93
C MET A 98 13.67 -0.36 34.11
N GLY A 99 12.70 -0.12 35.00
CA GLY A 99 12.86 0.76 36.19
C GLY A 99 12.42 2.21 35.99
N TRP A 100 12.08 2.64 34.78
CA TRP A 100 11.40 3.92 34.52
C TRP A 100 9.89 3.71 34.45
N ASN A 101 9.12 4.79 34.40
CA ASN A 101 7.67 4.72 34.34
C ASN A 101 7.22 4.05 33.02
N LEU A 102 7.05 2.72 33.06
CA LEU A 102 6.93 1.81 31.91
C LEU A 102 5.79 2.22 30.98
N PHE A 103 4.73 2.80 31.54
CA PHE A 103 3.58 3.30 30.81
C PHE A 103 3.94 4.31 29.72
N PHE A 104 4.79 5.30 30.02
CA PHE A 104 5.18 6.32 29.05
C PHE A 104 6.03 5.75 27.91
N HIS A 105 6.80 4.69 28.17
CA HIS A 105 7.64 4.05 27.18
C HIS A 105 6.84 3.17 26.22
N LEU A 106 5.74 2.57 26.69
CA LEU A 106 4.82 1.79 25.86
C LEU A 106 3.94 2.65 24.94
N LEU A 107 3.92 3.97 25.12
CA LEU A 107 3.13 4.87 24.30
C LEU A 107 3.60 4.89 22.83
N ALA A 108 4.90 4.71 22.54
CA ALA A 108 5.40 4.65 21.16
C ALA A 108 4.96 3.36 20.42
N PRO A 109 5.13 2.15 20.99
CA PRO A 109 4.52 0.93 20.46
C PRO A 109 3.00 1.04 20.27
N LEU A 110 2.30 1.61 21.25
CA LEU A 110 0.85 1.79 21.19
C LEU A 110 0.44 2.72 20.04
N LEU A 111 1.17 3.82 19.84
CA LEU A 111 0.96 4.75 18.73
C LEU A 111 1.10 4.06 17.38
N ILE A 112 2.14 3.23 17.19
CA ILE A 112 2.35 2.47 15.94
C ILE A 112 1.15 1.56 15.67
N ILE A 113 0.72 0.79 16.68
CA ILE A 113 -0.40 -0.15 16.53
C ILE A 113 -1.71 0.58 16.22
N ALA A 114 -2.02 1.64 16.96
CA ALA A 114 -3.25 2.41 16.78
C ALA A 114 -3.32 3.05 15.39
N VAL A 115 -2.24 3.70 14.95
CA VAL A 115 -2.17 4.32 13.62
C VAL A 115 -2.19 3.26 12.52
N ALA A 116 -1.52 2.13 12.71
CA ALA A 116 -1.52 1.05 11.73
C ALA A 116 -2.93 0.46 11.51
N ILE A 117 -3.69 0.23 12.59
CA ILE A 117 -5.08 -0.23 12.51
C ILE A 117 -5.94 0.79 11.76
N LEU A 118 -5.84 2.07 12.13
CA LEU A 118 -6.58 3.15 11.47
C LEU A 118 -6.29 3.21 9.97
N VAL A 119 -5.01 3.22 9.60
CA VAL A 119 -4.58 3.32 8.19
C VAL A 119 -4.98 2.07 7.40
N ALA A 120 -4.83 0.87 7.98
CA ALA A 120 -5.25 -0.37 7.34
C ALA A 120 -6.77 -0.41 7.12
N TRP A 121 -7.55 0.10 8.08
CA TRP A 121 -9.00 0.24 7.97
C TRP A 121 -9.39 1.24 6.87
N LEU A 122 -8.77 2.43 6.84
CA LEU A 122 -8.99 3.42 5.77
C LEU A 122 -8.66 2.82 4.39
N LYS A 123 -7.55 2.09 4.29
CA LYS A 123 -7.15 1.43 3.05
C LYS A 123 -8.16 0.39 2.60
N ALA A 124 -8.63 -0.45 3.51
CA ALA A 124 -9.64 -1.47 3.24
C ALA A 124 -10.96 -0.83 2.77
N LYS A 125 -11.38 0.27 3.41
CA LYS A 125 -12.57 1.05 3.04
C LYS A 125 -12.46 1.66 1.63
N TRP A 126 -11.28 2.14 1.24
CA TRP A 126 -11.08 2.78 -0.08
C TRP A 126 -10.84 1.80 -1.23
N THR A 127 -10.53 0.53 -0.95
CA THR A 127 -10.12 -0.43 -1.98
C THR A 127 -10.88 -1.75 -1.92
N ASN A 128 -10.53 -2.62 -0.97
CA ASN A 128 -11.18 -3.90 -0.73
C ASN A 128 -10.86 -4.38 0.69
N VAL A 129 -11.80 -5.05 1.35
CA VAL A 129 -11.61 -5.68 2.67
C VAL A 129 -10.37 -6.58 2.73
N LYS A 130 -10.04 -7.29 1.64
CA LYS A 130 -8.85 -8.15 1.54
C LYS A 130 -7.52 -7.38 1.67
N ALA A 131 -7.52 -6.06 1.49
CA ALA A 131 -6.35 -5.21 1.64
C ALA A 131 -6.02 -4.88 3.11
N PHE A 132 -6.90 -5.19 4.06
CA PHE A 132 -6.70 -4.88 5.48
C PHE A 132 -5.42 -5.54 6.03
N VAL A 133 -5.34 -6.87 5.97
CA VAL A 133 -4.21 -7.63 6.56
C VAL A 133 -2.86 -7.23 5.94
N PRO A 134 -2.70 -7.13 4.60
CA PRO A 134 -1.44 -6.70 4.02
C PRO A 134 -1.04 -5.26 4.40
N SER A 135 -2.04 -4.37 4.51
CA SER A 135 -1.77 -2.97 4.91
C SER A 135 -1.41 -2.87 6.38
N LEU A 136 -2.06 -3.64 7.25
CA LEU A 136 -1.74 -3.72 8.67
C LEU A 136 -0.33 -4.30 8.87
N PHE A 137 0.01 -5.35 8.14
CA PHE A 137 1.34 -5.95 8.12
C PHE A 137 2.39 -4.91 7.75
N PHE A 138 2.21 -4.21 6.63
CA PHE A 138 3.15 -3.18 6.21
C PHE A 138 3.29 -2.07 7.26
N MET A 139 2.17 -1.51 7.72
CA MET A 139 2.18 -0.38 8.66
C MET A 139 2.82 -0.72 10.00
N ILE A 140 2.73 -1.97 10.47
CA ILE A 140 3.39 -2.41 11.71
C ILE A 140 4.82 -2.85 11.42
N VAL A 141 5.01 -3.86 10.58
CA VAL A 141 6.31 -4.54 10.44
C VAL A 141 7.35 -3.65 9.79
N ALA A 142 6.99 -2.93 8.72
CA ALA A 142 7.93 -2.03 8.06
C ALA A 142 8.31 -0.89 9.00
N THR A 143 7.33 -0.19 9.60
CA THR A 143 7.59 0.91 10.54
C THR A 143 8.45 0.47 11.73
N VAL A 144 8.20 -0.73 12.30
CA VAL A 144 9.02 -1.24 13.40
C VAL A 144 10.45 -1.44 12.95
N ILE A 145 10.69 -2.17 11.85
CA ILE A 145 12.03 -2.43 11.31
C ILE A 145 12.74 -1.10 10.98
N GLU A 146 12.05 -0.18 10.35
CA GLU A 146 12.55 1.15 9.97
C GLU A 146 12.91 2.00 11.20
N SER A 147 12.16 1.87 12.30
CA SER A 147 12.43 2.61 13.54
C SER A 147 13.54 2.01 14.40
N LEU A 148 14.01 0.80 14.12
CA LEU A 148 15.03 0.11 14.93
C LEU A 148 16.33 0.92 15.13
N PRO A 149 16.92 1.60 14.12
CA PRO A 149 18.13 2.39 14.32
C PRO A 149 17.95 3.53 15.33
N TRP A 150 16.72 4.04 15.48
CA TRP A 150 16.38 5.10 16.43
C TRP A 150 15.98 4.54 17.80
N ILE A 151 15.39 3.34 17.86
CA ILE A 151 15.09 2.69 19.13
C ILE A 151 16.35 2.05 19.74
N LYS A 152 17.29 1.54 18.95
CA LYS A 152 18.56 0.96 19.42
C LYS A 152 19.71 1.50 18.59
N PRO A 153 20.14 2.76 18.81
CA PRO A 153 21.32 3.28 18.14
C PRO A 153 22.57 2.55 18.63
N LYS A 154 23.57 2.44 17.75
CA LYS A 154 24.86 1.82 18.08
C LYS A 154 25.66 2.62 19.11
N THR A 155 25.46 3.94 19.16
CA THR A 155 26.19 4.86 20.02
C THR A 155 25.27 6.00 20.47
N GLY A 156 25.38 6.43 21.73
CA GLY A 156 24.68 7.58 22.28
C GLY A 156 23.41 7.24 23.07
N ASN A 157 23.00 8.18 23.93
CA ASN A 157 21.75 8.11 24.68
C ASN A 157 20.59 8.62 23.81
N VAL A 158 19.47 7.91 23.84
CA VAL A 158 18.28 8.23 23.05
C VAL A 158 17.13 8.58 23.97
N THR A 159 16.62 9.80 23.80
CA THR A 159 15.46 10.29 24.52
C THR A 159 14.18 9.77 23.89
N LEU A 160 13.15 9.56 24.72
CA LEU A 160 11.83 9.14 24.28
C LEU A 160 11.25 10.09 23.20
N SER A 161 11.45 11.40 23.35
CA SER A 161 11.04 12.42 22.37
C SER A 161 11.65 12.21 20.98
N SER A 162 12.91 11.77 20.90
CA SER A 162 13.59 11.50 19.62
C SER A 162 12.99 10.26 18.93
N ILE A 163 12.63 9.24 19.71
CA ILE A 163 11.94 8.04 19.19
C ILE A 163 10.56 8.43 18.63
N PHE A 164 9.77 9.19 19.40
CA PHE A 164 8.46 9.67 18.95
C PHE A 164 8.56 10.53 17.69
N TYR A 165 9.50 11.46 17.66
CA TYR A 165 9.78 12.31 16.50
C TYR A 165 9.98 11.46 15.24
N THR A 166 10.83 10.43 15.29
CA THR A 166 11.10 9.58 14.14
C THR A 166 9.94 8.65 13.77
N VAL A 167 9.27 8.08 14.77
CA VAL A 167 8.13 7.17 14.56
C VAL A 167 6.98 7.91 13.89
N VAL A 168 6.69 9.15 14.27
CA VAL A 168 5.62 9.95 13.65
C VAL A 168 5.94 10.27 12.18
N ILE A 169 7.20 10.59 11.86
CA ILE A 169 7.61 10.83 10.47
C ILE A 169 7.46 9.54 9.64
N LEU A 170 7.97 8.41 10.14
CA LEU A 170 7.89 7.11 9.47
C LEU A 170 6.43 6.68 9.25
N LEU A 171 5.59 6.74 10.29
CA LEU A 171 4.16 6.42 10.19
C LEU A 171 3.46 7.27 9.14
N SER A 172 3.77 8.57 9.08
CA SER A 172 3.16 9.48 8.11
C SER A 172 3.60 9.16 6.67
N CYS A 173 4.88 8.87 6.47
CA CYS A 173 5.42 8.47 5.16
C CYS A 173 4.82 7.12 4.72
N ASN A 174 4.83 6.11 5.59
CA ASN A 174 4.28 4.79 5.32
C ASN A 174 2.78 4.84 5.05
N ALA A 175 2.03 5.62 5.85
CA ALA A 175 0.61 5.85 5.62
C ALA A 175 0.35 6.47 4.25
N TRP A 176 1.09 7.54 3.89
CA TRP A 176 0.97 8.17 2.59
C TRP A 176 1.21 7.20 1.44
N GLN A 177 2.26 6.40 1.53
CA GLN A 177 2.65 5.41 0.53
C GLN A 177 1.57 4.34 0.34
N ILE A 178 1.18 3.64 1.42
CA ILE A 178 0.22 2.54 1.34
C ILE A 178 -1.17 3.02 0.94
N LEU A 179 -1.61 4.17 1.45
CA LEU A 179 -2.91 4.74 1.12
C LEU A 179 -2.96 5.17 -0.34
N ASN A 180 -1.92 5.82 -0.87
CA ASN A 180 -1.98 6.31 -2.25
C ASN A 180 -1.63 5.26 -3.31
N LEU A 181 -1.03 4.11 -2.95
CA LEU A 181 -0.61 3.07 -3.91
C LEU A 181 -1.66 2.74 -4.98
N HIS A 182 -2.93 2.60 -4.59
CA HIS A 182 -4.02 2.22 -5.50
C HIS A 182 -4.32 3.29 -6.58
N LYS A 183 -4.06 4.57 -6.29
CA LYS A 183 -4.27 5.67 -7.25
C LYS A 183 -3.26 5.62 -8.39
N TRP A 184 -2.06 5.10 -8.14
CA TRP A 184 -0.95 5.10 -9.09
C TRP A 184 -0.82 3.79 -9.89
N VAL A 185 -1.36 2.70 -9.34
CA VAL A 185 -1.39 1.38 -10.00
C VAL A 185 -2.57 1.24 -10.96
N LYS A 186 -3.69 1.96 -10.75
CA LYS A 186 -4.82 1.96 -11.68
C LYS A 186 -4.36 2.36 -13.09
N ARG A 187 -4.56 1.45 -14.06
CA ARG A 187 -4.40 1.75 -15.48
C ARG A 187 -5.52 2.73 -15.89
N PRO A 188 -5.26 3.70 -16.79
CA PRO A 188 -6.36 4.43 -17.40
C PRO A 188 -7.24 3.40 -18.10
N GLU A 189 -8.51 3.33 -17.71
CA GLU A 189 -9.49 2.56 -18.48
C GLU A 189 -9.58 3.20 -19.87
N LYS A 190 -8.82 2.67 -20.83
CA LYS A 190 -9.14 2.83 -22.23
C LYS A 190 -10.20 1.80 -22.56
N GLY A 191 -11.45 2.26 -22.66
CA GLY A 191 -12.48 1.64 -23.49
C GLY A 191 -13.24 0.44 -22.92
N ALA A 192 -14.03 0.65 -21.87
CA ALA A 192 -15.19 -0.20 -21.57
C ALA A 192 -16.51 0.58 -21.73
N LYS A 193 -16.62 1.29 -22.86
CA LYS A 193 -17.90 1.68 -23.47
C LYS A 193 -17.81 1.47 -24.99
N SER A 194 -17.48 0.26 -25.43
CA SER A 194 -17.94 -0.17 -26.75
C SER A 194 -19.42 -0.50 -26.60
N LYS A 195 -20.26 0.42 -27.09
CA LYS A 195 -21.52 0.13 -27.78
C LYS A 195 -22.13 -1.24 -27.42
N GLN A 196 -23.18 -1.23 -26.58
CA GLN A 196 -24.26 -2.19 -26.76
C GLN A 196 -24.87 -1.94 -28.14
N GLU A 197 -24.27 -2.49 -29.18
CA GLU A 197 -24.98 -2.77 -30.42
C GLU A 197 -25.90 -3.94 -30.09
N LYS A 198 -27.18 -3.62 -29.90
CA LYS A 198 -28.29 -4.57 -29.91
C LYS A 198 -28.06 -5.53 -31.09
N PRO A 199 -28.09 -6.87 -30.92
CA PRO A 199 -28.12 -7.75 -32.08
C PRO A 199 -29.41 -7.45 -32.84
N ALA A 200 -29.25 -6.96 -34.06
CA ALA A 200 -30.32 -6.68 -34.98
C ALA A 200 -31.10 -7.97 -35.25
N LYS A 201 -32.36 -8.01 -34.79
CA LYS A 201 -33.37 -9.03 -35.07
C LYS A 201 -33.85 -9.03 -36.53
N HIS A 202 -32.97 -8.73 -37.49
CA HIS A 202 -33.35 -8.49 -38.88
C HIS A 202 -32.33 -9.02 -39.90
N ILE A 203 -31.82 -10.23 -39.71
CA ILE A 203 -31.19 -11.00 -40.79
C ILE A 203 -31.61 -12.48 -40.68
N GLU A 204 -32.92 -12.75 -40.74
CA GLU A 204 -33.46 -14.11 -40.95
C GLU A 204 -34.69 -14.08 -41.88
N LYS A 205 -34.76 -13.10 -42.79
CA LYS A 205 -35.80 -13.05 -43.84
C LYS A 205 -35.30 -12.66 -45.23
N ALA A 206 -33.98 -12.60 -45.44
CA ALA A 206 -33.41 -12.15 -46.73
C ALA A 206 -32.42 -13.15 -47.36
N VAL A 207 -32.49 -14.43 -46.99
CA VAL A 207 -31.79 -15.52 -47.70
C VAL A 207 -32.78 -16.64 -48.03
N THR A 208 -33.90 -16.26 -48.66
CA THR A 208 -34.75 -17.18 -49.41
C THR A 208 -35.18 -16.50 -50.71
N SER A 209 -34.21 -16.21 -51.57
CA SER A 209 -34.46 -15.89 -52.97
C SER A 209 -33.17 -16.02 -53.78
N SER A 210 -32.86 -17.26 -54.17
CA SER A 210 -32.10 -17.49 -55.40
C SER A 210 -32.69 -18.69 -56.14
N PRO A 211 -32.73 -18.66 -57.48
CA PRO A 211 -33.70 -19.39 -58.27
C PRO A 211 -33.07 -20.64 -58.89
N GLN A 212 -33.38 -21.82 -58.37
CA GLN A 212 -33.13 -23.09 -59.07
C GLN A 212 -34.28 -24.07 -58.84
N LYS A 213 -35.35 -23.91 -59.63
CA LYS A 213 -36.34 -24.97 -59.86
C LYS A 213 -37.01 -24.82 -61.23
N LYS A 214 -36.22 -24.95 -62.30
CA LYS A 214 -36.69 -25.30 -63.65
C LYS A 214 -35.93 -26.53 -64.14
N LYS A 215 -36.46 -27.71 -63.79
CA LYS A 215 -36.43 -28.97 -64.57
C LYS A 215 -36.91 -30.12 -63.69
N ASN A 216 -38.23 -30.20 -63.48
CA ASN A 216 -38.97 -31.47 -63.37
C ASN A 216 -40.45 -31.18 -63.08
N LYS A 217 -41.15 -30.65 -64.08
CA LYS A 217 -42.61 -30.76 -64.23
C LYS A 217 -42.99 -30.51 -65.69
N LYS A 218 -42.49 -31.40 -66.56
CA LYS A 218 -42.98 -31.58 -67.93
C LYS A 218 -42.85 -33.07 -68.29
N LYS A 219 -43.56 -33.91 -67.55
CA LYS A 219 -43.93 -35.29 -67.93
C LYS A 219 -44.90 -35.87 -66.89
N LYS A 220 -46.14 -35.36 -66.88
CA LYS A 220 -47.37 -36.09 -66.53
C LYS A 220 -48.57 -35.17 -66.70
N LYS A 221 -49.05 -35.11 -67.94
CA LYS A 221 -50.45 -34.92 -68.38
C LYS A 221 -50.44 -34.45 -69.84
N LYS A 222 -50.10 -35.38 -70.73
CA LYS A 222 -50.67 -35.49 -72.06
C LYS A 222 -50.40 -36.92 -72.55
N LYS A 223 -51.51 -37.59 -72.91
CA LYS A 223 -51.70 -38.91 -73.52
C LYS A 223 -52.08 -40.08 -72.59
N LYS A 224 -53.28 -40.57 -72.95
CA LYS A 224 -54.06 -41.73 -72.52
C LYS A 224 -54.80 -41.54 -71.21
#